data_AF-N6XSE9-F1
#
_entry.id   AF-N6XSE9-F1
#
_cell.length_a   1.000
_cell.length_b   1.000
_cell.length_c   1.000
_cell.angle_alpha   90.00
_cell.angle_beta   90.00
_cell.angle_gamma   90.00
#
_symmetry.space_group_name_H-M   'P 1'
#
loop_
_entity.id
_entity.type
_entity.pdbx_description
1 polymer ?
#
loop_
_entity_poly.entity_id
_entity_poly.type
_entity_poly.pdbx_seq_one_letter_code
_entity_poly.pdbx_strand_id
1 'polypeptide(L)'
;MLWLAIHVPELPLQVFTRGLADAGTPIGVVDTGRRARILAANAAARAQGVFAGQALSAAQAMAPALQLQPRQAGRENALLAELACWAGRFTPRISLAPPDAVLLEIGASLRLFGGMDAIGKQVLDGLARLGIAARIACAPTPQAAGWFAACGQAPAPGGDWHQALD
;
A
#
# COMPACT_ATOMS: atom_id res chain seq x y z
N MET A 1 4.23 -5.49 23.18
CA MET A 1 3.31 -4.73 22.29
C MET A 1 3.63 -5.16 20.88
N LEU A 2 2.63 -5.45 20.06
CA LEU A 2 2.82 -5.96 18.69
C LEU A 2 2.03 -5.08 17.73
N TRP A 3 2.73 -4.55 16.73
CA TRP A 3 2.17 -3.69 15.71
C TRP A 3 2.09 -4.42 14.39
N LEU A 4 0.99 -4.24 13.68
CA LEU A 4 0.81 -4.66 12.29
C LEU A 4 0.71 -3.41 11.42
N ALA A 5 1.51 -3.34 10.37
CA ALA A 5 1.40 -2.30 9.35
C ALA A 5 0.64 -2.86 8.15
N ILE A 6 -0.22 -2.02 7.56
CA ILE A 6 -0.80 -2.22 6.24
C ILE A 6 -0.21 -1.13 5.35
N HIS A 7 0.72 -1.51 4.47
CA HIS A 7 1.33 -0.63 3.48
C HIS A 7 0.63 -0.79 2.14
N VAL A 8 0.23 0.33 1.52
CA VAL A 8 -0.50 0.37 0.26
C VAL A 8 0.44 0.89 -0.83
N PRO A 9 1.27 0.02 -1.43
CA PRO A 9 2.22 0.45 -2.44
C PRO A 9 1.48 1.08 -3.61
N GLU A 10 2.04 2.16 -4.17
CA GLU A 10 1.44 2.84 -5.33
C GLU A 10 0.02 3.34 -5.04
N LEU A 11 -0.25 3.77 -3.80
CA LEU A 11 -1.52 4.38 -3.39
C LEU A 11 -2.08 5.40 -4.42
N PRO A 12 -1.26 6.29 -5.04
CA PRO A 12 -1.77 7.21 -6.06
C PRO A 12 -2.41 6.53 -7.27
N LEU A 13 -2.02 5.29 -7.60
CA LEU A 13 -2.61 4.49 -8.68
C LEU A 13 -3.85 3.73 -8.21
N GLN A 14 -3.83 3.23 -6.98
CA GLN A 14 -4.94 2.43 -6.43
C GLN A 14 -6.24 3.22 -6.28
N VAL A 15 -6.18 4.53 -6.06
CA VAL A 15 -7.40 5.38 -6.01
C VAL A 15 -8.18 5.41 -7.34
N PHE A 16 -7.56 5.00 -8.45
CA PHE A 16 -8.15 4.90 -9.77
C PHE A 16 -8.46 3.46 -10.20
N THR A 17 -7.67 2.49 -9.72
CA THR A 17 -7.70 1.10 -10.19
C THR A 17 -8.37 0.14 -9.22
N ARG A 18 -8.76 0.59 -8.02
CA ARG A 18 -9.46 -0.22 -7.02
C ARG A 18 -10.69 -0.91 -7.62
N GLY A 19 -10.71 -2.24 -7.55
CA GLY A 19 -11.82 -3.05 -8.06
C GLY A 19 -11.91 -3.17 -9.58
N LEU A 20 -10.97 -2.56 -10.32
CA LEU A 20 -10.83 -2.75 -11.76
C LEU A 20 -9.83 -3.89 -11.99
N ALA A 21 -10.29 -4.97 -12.61
CA ALA A 21 -9.37 -5.94 -13.21
C ALA A 21 -8.60 -5.21 -14.33
N ASP A 22 -7.27 -5.28 -14.29
CA ASP A 22 -6.36 -4.55 -15.18
C ASP A 22 -6.73 -4.83 -16.66
N ALA A 23 -7.47 -3.91 -17.29
CA ALA A 23 -8.09 -4.13 -18.61
C ALA A 23 -7.08 -4.02 -19.77
N GLY A 24 -5.77 -4.16 -19.48
CA GLY A 24 -4.69 -3.98 -20.45
C GLY A 24 -4.43 -2.51 -20.85
N THR A 25 -5.25 -1.56 -20.39
CA THR A 25 -5.06 -0.14 -20.67
C THR A 25 -3.88 0.42 -19.86
N PRO A 26 -2.85 1.01 -20.49
CA PRO A 26 -1.74 1.63 -19.77
C PRO A 26 -2.22 2.91 -19.06
N ILE A 27 -2.04 2.96 -17.74
CA ILE A 27 -2.42 4.09 -16.89
C ILE A 27 -1.20 4.60 -16.13
N GLY A 28 -1.00 5.91 -16.11
CA GLY A 28 0.03 6.61 -15.35
C GLY A 28 -0.56 7.71 -14.48
N VAL A 29 -0.11 7.81 -13.24
CA VAL A 29 -0.42 8.94 -12.36
C VAL A 29 0.68 9.98 -12.51
N VAL A 30 0.29 11.25 -12.68
CA VAL A 30 1.22 12.35 -12.95
C VAL A 30 1.16 13.41 -11.85
N ASP A 31 2.33 13.87 -11.42
CA ASP A 31 2.48 15.12 -10.68
C ASP A 31 2.54 16.27 -11.68
N THR A 32 1.61 17.22 -11.62
CA THR A 32 1.53 18.38 -12.52
C THR A 32 2.22 19.62 -11.96
N GLY A 33 3.16 19.47 -11.02
CA GLY A 33 4.02 20.55 -10.54
C GLY A 33 4.93 21.16 -11.63
N ARG A 34 5.94 21.95 -11.21
CA ARG A 34 6.85 22.68 -12.13
C ARG A 34 7.51 21.81 -13.22
N ARG A 35 7.68 20.51 -12.97
CA ARG A 35 8.14 19.53 -13.96
C ARG A 35 7.22 18.32 -13.90
N ALA A 36 6.39 18.15 -14.91
CA ALA A 36 5.46 17.03 -14.98
C ALA A 36 6.20 15.69 -15.04
N ARG A 37 5.91 14.80 -14.09
CA ARG A 37 6.57 13.48 -13.98
C ARG A 37 5.57 12.39 -13.62
N ILE A 38 5.87 11.18 -14.06
CA ILE A 38 5.14 9.99 -13.65
C ILE A 38 5.44 9.70 -12.18
N LEU A 39 4.39 9.59 -11.37
CA LEU A 39 4.45 9.18 -9.97
C LEU A 39 4.27 7.68 -9.79
N ALA A 40 3.34 7.09 -10.56
CA ALA A 40 3.04 5.67 -10.55
C ALA A 40 2.54 5.26 -11.93
N ALA A 41 2.69 3.99 -12.28
CA ALA A 41 2.25 3.43 -13.56
C ALA A 41 1.73 2.02 -13.34
N ASN A 42 0.60 1.62 -13.94
CA ASN A 42 0.11 0.24 -13.80
C ASN A 42 0.99 -0.77 -14.56
N ALA A 43 0.66 -2.06 -14.44
CA ALA A 43 1.44 -3.11 -15.08
C ALA A 43 1.46 -2.97 -16.61
N ALA A 44 0.34 -2.62 -17.23
CA ALA A 44 0.26 -2.37 -18.67
C ALA A 44 1.17 -1.21 -19.14
N ALA A 45 1.25 -0.12 -18.38
CA ALA A 45 2.15 0.99 -18.66
C ALA A 45 3.63 0.60 -18.47
N ARG A 46 3.96 -0.15 -17.41
CA ARG A 46 5.33 -0.66 -17.17
C ARG A 46 5.80 -1.61 -18.26
N ALA A 47 4.90 -2.44 -18.79
CA ALA A 47 5.20 -3.33 -19.91
C ALA A 47 5.62 -2.56 -21.17
N GLN A 48 5.22 -1.29 -21.29
CA GLN A 48 5.60 -0.37 -22.38
C GLN A 48 6.81 0.52 -22.00
N GLY A 49 7.45 0.28 -20.85
CA GLY A 49 8.64 1.02 -20.41
C GLY A 49 8.35 2.28 -19.58
N VAL A 50 7.09 2.51 -19.16
CA VAL A 50 6.72 3.65 -18.32
C VAL A 50 6.93 3.35 -16.85
N PHE A 51 7.76 4.14 -16.18
CA PHE A 51 8.12 4.01 -14.76
C PHE A 51 8.04 5.34 -14.02
N ALA A 52 7.91 5.26 -12.69
CA ALA A 52 7.95 6.43 -11.82
C ALA A 52 9.25 7.22 -11.98
N GLY A 53 9.18 8.55 -11.81
CA GLY A 53 10.30 9.49 -11.94
C GLY A 53 10.56 9.99 -13.37
N GLN A 54 10.07 9.28 -14.40
CA GLN A 54 10.22 9.69 -15.80
C GLN A 54 9.53 11.02 -16.08
N ALA A 55 10.10 11.81 -16.99
CA ALA A 55 9.44 12.99 -17.52
C ALA A 55 8.16 12.59 -18.27
N LEU A 56 7.10 13.39 -18.13
CA LEU A 56 5.82 13.09 -18.77
C LEU A 56 5.96 12.89 -20.29
N SER A 57 6.74 13.73 -20.96
CA SER A 57 6.97 13.65 -22.40
C SER A 57 7.67 12.34 -22.82
N ALA A 58 8.62 11.86 -22.03
CA ALA A 58 9.29 10.58 -22.29
C ALA A 58 8.30 9.41 -22.15
N ALA A 59 7.49 9.41 -21.07
CA ALA A 59 6.47 8.39 -20.85
C ALA A 59 5.44 8.32 -22.00
N GLN A 60 4.98 9.47 -22.49
CA GLN A 60 4.06 9.54 -23.62
C GLN A 60 4.70 9.08 -24.94
N ALA A 61 5.99 9.31 -25.13
CA ALA A 61 6.72 8.80 -26.30
C ALA A 61 6.85 7.27 -26.28
N MET A 62 7.03 6.66 -25.10
CA MET A 62 7.13 5.20 -24.95
C MET A 62 5.77 4.50 -25.05
N ALA A 63 4.72 5.13 -24.51
CA ALA A 63 3.37 4.60 -24.49
C ALA A 63 2.37 5.64 -25.02
N PRO A 64 2.15 5.71 -26.35
CA PRO A 64 1.24 6.70 -26.94
C PRO A 64 -0.22 6.57 -26.47
N ALA A 65 -0.63 5.38 -26.05
CA ALA A 65 -1.96 5.09 -25.51
C ALA A 65 -2.06 5.32 -23.98
N LEU A 66 -1.01 5.84 -23.33
CA LEU A 66 -0.96 6.05 -21.88
C LEU A 66 -2.06 7.01 -21.42
N GLN A 67 -2.96 6.51 -20.60
CA GLN A 67 -3.96 7.32 -19.92
C GLN A 67 -3.35 7.96 -18.68
N LEU A 68 -3.41 9.28 -18.61
CA LEU A 68 -2.80 10.05 -17.52
C LEU A 68 -3.86 10.50 -16.53
N GLN A 69 -3.63 10.21 -15.27
CA GLN A 69 -4.46 10.66 -14.16
C GLN A 69 -3.68 11.66 -13.31
N PRO A 70 -4.20 12.87 -13.04
CA PRO A 70 -3.54 13.78 -12.11
C PRO A 70 -3.54 13.19 -10.70
N ARG A 71 -2.49 13.42 -9.92
CA ARG A 71 -2.43 13.00 -8.51
C ARG A 71 -3.64 13.56 -7.75
N GLN A 72 -4.32 12.70 -6.99
CA GLN A 72 -5.46 13.10 -6.17
C GLN A 72 -5.21 12.80 -4.68
N ALA A 73 -4.36 13.62 -4.05
CA ALA A 73 -3.99 13.47 -2.63
C ALA A 73 -5.19 13.41 -1.67
N GLY A 74 -6.29 14.10 -1.99
CA GLY A 74 -7.54 14.00 -1.24
C GLY A 74 -8.15 12.59 -1.26
N ARG A 75 -8.13 11.92 -2.42
CA ARG A 75 -8.60 10.52 -2.56
C ARG A 75 -7.63 9.53 -1.92
N GLU A 76 -6.33 9.80 -1.99
CA GLU A 76 -5.30 9.00 -1.30
C GLU A 76 -5.54 9.00 0.20
N ASN A 77 -5.71 10.18 0.80
CA ASN A 77 -6.01 10.32 2.23
C ASN A 77 -7.36 9.70 2.61
N ALA A 78 -8.39 9.88 1.78
CA ALA A 78 -9.70 9.27 2.01
C ALA A 78 -9.62 7.74 2.00
N LEU A 79 -8.86 7.15 1.07
CA LEU A 79 -8.65 5.70 1.01
C LEU A 79 -7.92 5.17 2.26
N LEU A 80 -6.90 5.88 2.76
CA LEU A 80 -6.25 5.51 4.02
C LEU A 80 -7.19 5.63 5.22
N ALA A 81 -8.05 6.65 5.26
CA ALA A 81 -9.04 6.81 6.32
C ALA A 81 -10.13 5.72 6.27
N GLU A 82 -10.61 5.35 5.09
CA GLU A 82 -11.52 4.20 4.89
C GLU A 82 -10.87 2.91 5.37
N LEU A 83 -9.60 2.69 5.01
CA LEU A 83 -8.84 1.52 5.42
C LEU A 83 -8.67 1.47 6.95
N ALA A 84 -8.37 2.60 7.59
CA ALA A 84 -8.30 2.71 9.04
C ALA A 84 -9.65 2.43 9.73
N CYS A 85 -10.75 2.96 9.19
CA CYS A 85 -12.09 2.69 9.70
C CYS A 85 -12.44 1.19 9.60
N TRP A 86 -12.18 0.57 8.45
CA TRP A 86 -12.36 -0.87 8.26
C TRP A 86 -11.50 -1.68 9.24
N ALA A 87 -10.23 -1.29 9.42
CA ALA A 87 -9.28 -1.93 10.33
C ALA A 87 -9.72 -1.87 11.81
N GLY A 88 -10.63 -0.96 12.16
CA GLY A 88 -11.23 -0.83 13.50
C GLY A 88 -11.84 -2.13 14.03
N ARG A 89 -12.20 -3.08 13.15
CA ARG A 89 -12.66 -4.41 13.55
C ARG A 89 -11.60 -5.26 14.26
N PHE A 90 -10.31 -4.99 14.05
CA PHE A 90 -9.22 -5.78 14.63
C PHE A 90 -8.70 -5.16 15.93
N THR A 91 -8.71 -3.82 16.02
CA THR A 91 -8.21 -3.09 17.18
C THR A 91 -8.77 -1.67 17.20
N PRO A 92 -9.05 -1.10 18.38
CA PRO A 92 -9.34 0.33 18.50
C PRO A 92 -8.08 1.21 18.40
N ARG A 93 -6.87 0.63 18.47
CA ARG A 93 -5.60 1.37 18.45
C ARG A 93 -5.04 1.42 17.03
N ILE A 94 -5.45 2.44 16.29
CA ILE A 94 -5.11 2.63 14.88
C ILE A 94 -4.46 4.00 14.68
N SER A 95 -3.50 4.09 13.76
CA SER A 95 -2.89 5.35 13.35
C SER A 95 -2.69 5.38 11.85
N LEU A 96 -3.07 6.49 11.22
CA LEU A 96 -2.67 6.78 9.85
C LEU A 96 -1.17 7.07 9.83
N ALA A 97 -0.45 6.46 8.89
CA ALA A 97 0.97 6.71 8.65
C ALA A 97 1.15 7.14 7.19
N PRO A 98 0.91 8.43 6.88
CA PRO A 98 1.17 8.96 5.55
C PRO A 98 2.64 8.73 5.14
N PRO A 99 2.91 8.54 3.83
CA PRO A 99 1.99 8.79 2.73
C PRO A 99 1.06 7.62 2.36
N ASP A 100 1.31 6.40 2.84
CA ASP A 100 0.76 5.19 2.21
C ASP A 100 0.54 4.00 3.16
N ALA A 101 0.46 4.22 4.48
CA ALA A 101 0.27 3.14 5.44
C ALA A 101 -0.77 3.42 6.53
N VAL A 102 -1.27 2.33 7.13
CA VAL A 102 -2.09 2.31 8.34
C VAL A 102 -1.44 1.37 9.35
N LEU A 103 -1.32 1.80 10.60
CA LEU A 103 -0.67 1.07 11.68
C LEU A 103 -1.69 0.65 12.73
N LEU A 104 -1.61 -0.61 13.17
CA LEU A 104 -2.55 -1.24 14.10
C LEU A 104 -1.77 -1.84 15.27
N GLU A 105 -2.10 -1.49 16.52
CA GLU A 105 -1.61 -2.27 17.68
C GLU A 105 -2.53 -3.47 17.88
N ILE A 106 -2.01 -4.67 17.66
CA ILE A 106 -2.79 -5.91 17.66
C ILE A 106 -2.51 -6.81 18.86
N GLY A 107 -1.56 -6.44 19.73
CA GLY A 107 -1.14 -7.27 20.87
C GLY A 107 -2.29 -7.64 21.79
N ALA A 108 -3.15 -6.68 22.12
CA ALA A 108 -4.34 -6.92 22.95
C ALA A 108 -5.41 -7.79 22.25
N SER A 109 -5.43 -7.78 20.92
CA SER A 109 -6.43 -8.47 20.10
C SER A 109 -6.05 -9.91 19.78
N LEU A 110 -4.78 -10.30 19.92
CA LEU A 110 -4.30 -11.64 19.51
C LEU A 110 -5.17 -12.78 20.05
N ARG A 111 -5.53 -12.75 21.34
CA ARG A 111 -6.34 -13.80 21.95
C ARG A 111 -7.75 -13.90 21.34
N LEU A 112 -8.37 -12.75 21.02
CA LEU A 112 -9.72 -12.72 20.44
C LEU A 112 -9.76 -13.34 19.04
N PHE A 113 -8.70 -13.13 18.26
CA PHE A 113 -8.65 -13.57 16.87
C PHE A 113 -7.92 -14.90 16.67
N GLY A 114 -7.44 -15.55 17.73
CA GLY A 114 -6.76 -16.84 17.64
C GLY A 114 -5.28 -16.75 17.24
N GLY A 115 -4.64 -15.61 17.50
CA GLY A 115 -3.20 -15.40 17.29
C GLY A 115 -2.86 -14.53 16.08
N MET A 116 -1.56 -14.38 15.85
CA MET A 116 -1.02 -13.45 14.84
C MET A 116 -1.35 -13.89 13.42
N ASP A 117 -1.17 -15.18 13.10
CA ASP A 117 -1.42 -15.72 11.77
C ASP A 117 -2.90 -15.59 11.38
N ALA A 118 -3.80 -15.80 12.34
CA ALA A 118 -5.23 -15.67 12.14
C ALA A 118 -5.67 -14.21 11.88
N ILE A 119 -5.08 -13.23 12.59
CA ILE A 119 -5.30 -11.80 12.27
C ILE A 119 -4.73 -11.48 10.89
N GLY A 120 -3.48 -11.85 10.61
CA GLY A 120 -2.80 -11.55 9.35
C GLY A 120 -3.58 -12.07 8.15
N LYS A 121 -4.06 -13.32 8.22
CA LYS A 121 -4.92 -13.92 7.19
C LYS A 121 -6.23 -13.13 7.01
N GLN A 122 -6.93 -12.81 8.09
CA GLN A 122 -8.18 -12.04 8.00
C GLN A 122 -7.99 -10.64 7.43
N VAL A 123 -6.85 -10.00 7.74
CA VAL A 123 -6.46 -8.71 7.19
C VAL A 123 -6.23 -8.84 5.68
N LEU A 124 -5.40 -9.79 5.24
CA LEU A 124 -5.14 -10.02 3.81
C LEU A 124 -6.41 -10.37 3.02
N ASP A 125 -7.23 -11.28 3.53
CA ASP A 125 -8.50 -11.67 2.89
C ASP A 125 -9.46 -10.47 2.79
N GLY A 126 -9.46 -9.60 3.79
CA GLY A 126 -10.27 -8.38 3.79
C GLY A 126 -9.75 -7.32 2.82
N LEU A 127 -8.44 -7.12 2.73
CA LEU A 127 -7.81 -6.23 1.75
C LEU A 127 -8.13 -6.66 0.32
N ALA A 128 -8.06 -7.96 0.05
CA ALA A 128 -8.45 -8.54 -1.23
C ALA A 128 -9.92 -8.25 -1.56
N ARG A 129 -10.85 -8.43 -0.60
CA ARG A 129 -12.28 -8.08 -0.78
C ARG A 129 -12.52 -6.58 -0.99
N LEU A 130 -11.70 -5.73 -0.38
CA LEU A 130 -11.74 -4.28 -0.59
C LEU A 130 -11.13 -3.87 -1.94
N GLY A 131 -10.51 -4.79 -2.68
CA GLY A 131 -9.80 -4.50 -3.93
C GLY A 131 -8.55 -3.64 -3.71
N ILE A 132 -7.92 -3.74 -2.54
CA ILE A 132 -6.71 -2.98 -2.17
C ILE A 132 -5.52 -3.92 -2.24
N ALA A 133 -4.55 -3.59 -3.09
CA ALA A 133 -3.26 -4.26 -3.10
C ALA A 133 -2.40 -3.70 -1.97
N ALA A 134 -2.05 -4.53 -0.99
CA ALA A 134 -1.30 -4.09 0.17
C ALA A 134 -0.30 -5.15 0.63
N ARG A 135 0.72 -4.70 1.35
CA ARG A 135 1.68 -5.53 2.08
C ARG A 135 1.43 -5.36 3.56
N ILE A 136 1.62 -6.43 4.32
CA ILE A 136 1.54 -6.38 5.77
C ILE A 136 2.83 -6.90 6.40
N ALA A 137 3.19 -6.35 7.54
CA ALA A 137 4.25 -6.87 8.38
C ALA A 137 3.97 -6.55 9.84
N CYS A 138 4.52 -7.38 10.73
CA CYS A 138 4.41 -7.18 12.17
C CYS A 138 5.77 -6.83 12.78
N ALA A 139 5.78 -5.98 13.80
CA ALA A 139 6.98 -5.70 14.59
C ALA A 139 6.64 -5.21 16.00
N PRO A 140 7.60 -5.19 16.94
CA PRO A 140 7.37 -4.65 18.29
C PRO A 140 7.10 -3.14 18.32
N THR A 141 7.45 -2.41 17.27
CA THR A 141 7.24 -0.95 17.15
C THR A 141 6.49 -0.59 15.86
N PRO A 142 5.72 0.51 15.86
CA PRO A 142 4.96 0.95 14.69
C PRO A 142 5.85 1.25 13.48
N GLN A 143 7.01 1.88 13.72
CA GLN A 143 7.94 2.27 12.66
C GLN A 143 8.58 1.04 11.99
N ALA A 144 9.04 0.06 12.78
CA ALA A 144 9.62 -1.17 12.24
C ALA A 144 8.60 -1.96 11.43
N ALA A 145 7.35 -2.06 11.90
CA ALA A 145 6.28 -2.72 11.15
C ALA A 145 6.05 -2.04 9.80
N GLY A 146 6.04 -0.70 9.78
CA GLY A 146 5.92 0.09 8.56
C GLY A 146 7.06 -0.17 7.57
N TRP A 147 8.31 -0.17 8.02
CA TRP A 147 9.48 -0.43 7.18
C TRP A 147 9.49 -1.85 6.61
N PHE A 148 9.22 -2.84 7.45
CA PHE A 148 9.12 -4.24 7.01
C PHE A 148 8.05 -4.41 5.92
N ALA A 149 6.87 -3.82 6.13
CA ALA A 149 5.79 -3.87 5.13
C ALA A 149 6.20 -3.18 3.81
N ALA A 150 6.87 -2.02 3.89
CA ALA A 150 7.34 -1.28 2.72
C ALA A 150 8.40 -2.05 1.92
N CYS A 151 9.36 -2.68 2.61
CA CYS A 151 10.41 -3.51 2.01
C CYS A 151 9.89 -4.86 1.49
N GLY A 152 8.65 -5.25 1.82
CA GLY A 152 8.12 -6.57 1.49
C GLY A 152 8.76 -7.70 2.30
N GLN A 153 9.35 -7.36 3.45
CA GLN A 153 9.93 -8.31 4.38
C GLN A 153 8.92 -8.52 5.51
N ALA A 154 8.53 -9.77 5.78
CA ALA A 154 7.91 -10.11 7.05
C ALA A 154 8.98 -10.79 7.90
N PRO A 155 9.18 -10.40 9.18
CA PRO A 155 9.99 -11.23 10.06
C PRO A 155 9.36 -12.62 10.14
N ALA A 156 10.18 -13.67 10.06
CA ALA A 156 9.70 -15.04 10.17
C ALA A 156 8.92 -15.20 11.50
N PRO A 157 7.77 -15.92 11.52
CA PRO A 157 7.06 -16.18 12.76
C PRO A 157 7.98 -16.94 13.74
N GLY A 158 8.32 -16.31 14.87
CA GLY A 158 9.25 -16.83 15.87
C GLY A 158 10.73 -16.47 15.65
N GLY A 159 11.06 -15.74 14.58
CA GLY A 159 12.40 -15.21 14.33
C GLY A 159 12.70 -13.98 15.18
N ASP A 160 13.93 -13.89 15.68
CA ASP A 160 14.43 -12.71 16.37
C ASP A 160 14.44 -11.52 15.40
N TRP A 161 13.52 -10.58 15.60
CA TRP A 161 13.31 -9.42 14.72
C TRP A 161 14.56 -8.52 14.64
N HIS A 162 15.50 -8.67 15.58
CA HIS A 162 16.82 -8.04 15.52
C HIS A 162 17.62 -8.46 14.27
N GLN A 163 17.49 -9.70 13.79
CA GLN A 163 18.25 -10.21 12.64
C GLN A 163 17.72 -9.71 11.29
N ALA A 164 16.53 -9.12 11.23
CA ALA A 164 15.95 -8.59 9.99
C ALA A 164 16.38 -7.14 9.68
N LEU A 165 17.19 -6.52 10.55
CA LEU A 165 17.67 -5.15 10.44
C LEU A 165 19.15 -5.03 10.03
N ASP A 166 19.87 -6.15 9.94
CA ASP A 166 21.25 -6.25 9.44
C ASP A 166 21.27 -6.65 7.96
#